data_AF-A0A9D1G8M5-F1
#
_entry.id   AF-A0A9D1G8M5-F1
#
_cell.length_a   1.000
_cell.length_b   1.000
_cell.length_c   1.000
_cell.angle_alpha   90.00
_cell.angle_beta   90.00
_cell.angle_gamma   90.00
#
_symmetry.space_group_name_H-M   'P 1'
#
loop_
_entity.id
_entity.type
_entity.pdbx_description
1 polymer ?
#
loop_
_entity_poly.entity_id
_entity_poly.type
_entity_poly.pdbx_seq_one_letter_code
_entity_poly.pdbx_strand_id
1 'polypeptide(L)'
;MITESFDNKSEAIISPIPNEKRVKCDICIATFSYEIEEYVVANFKPKIVGFFKGVNGTYPFYAFKYKNLNLGFYKTLLGAP
;
A
#
# COMPACT_ATOMS: atom_id res chain seq x y z
N MET A 1 -11.19 -5.83 23.95
CA MET A 1 -11.31 -5.70 22.47
C MET A 1 -12.63 -5.01 22.21
N ILE A 2 -12.65 -3.88 21.51
CA ILE A 2 -13.88 -3.15 21.23
C ILE A 2 -14.49 -3.74 19.94
N THR A 3 -15.26 -4.82 20.09
CA THR A 3 -15.83 -5.55 18.94
C THR A 3 -17.18 -5.01 18.47
N GLU A 4 -17.84 -4.16 19.28
CA GLU A 4 -19.20 -3.68 19.01
C GLU A 4 -19.29 -2.18 18.66
N SER A 5 -18.15 -1.49 18.48
CA SER A 5 -18.17 -0.06 18.11
C SER A 5 -18.12 0.20 16.61
N PHE A 6 -18.09 -0.84 15.77
CA PHE A 6 -18.17 -0.66 14.33
C PHE A 6 -19.64 -0.49 13.92
N ASP A 7 -20.07 0.76 13.69
CA ASP A 7 -21.39 1.06 13.15
C ASP A 7 -21.37 0.94 11.61
N ASN A 8 -22.02 -0.10 11.12
CA ASN A 8 -22.22 -0.35 9.70
C ASN A 8 -23.64 -0.06 9.21
N LYS A 9 -24.48 0.54 10.07
CA LYS A 9 -25.90 0.80 9.79
C LYS A 9 -26.16 2.26 9.44
N SER A 10 -25.38 3.19 10.02
CA SER A 10 -25.46 4.61 9.67
C SER A 10 -24.63 4.96 8.44
N GLU A 11 -24.93 6.10 7.82
CA GLU A 11 -24.09 6.63 6.74
C GLU A 11 -22.71 7.01 7.25
N ALA A 12 -21.69 6.78 6.43
CA ALA A 12 -20.31 7.13 6.77
C ALA A 12 -20.15 8.65 6.91
N ILE A 13 -19.79 9.10 8.11
CA ILE A 13 -19.49 10.51 8.39
C ILE A 13 -18.27 10.98 7.57
N ILE A 14 -17.29 10.09 7.37
CA ILE A 14 -16.08 10.35 6.59
C ILE A 14 -16.01 9.35 5.44
N SER A 15 -16.13 9.84 4.21
CA SER A 15 -16.02 9.04 2.98
C SER A 15 -15.01 9.69 2.02
N PRO A 16 -13.72 9.38 2.14
CA PRO A 16 -12.68 9.99 1.32
C PRO A 16 -12.88 9.63 -0.17
N ILE A 17 -12.90 10.64 -1.03
CA ILE A 17 -13.02 10.43 -2.48
C ILE A 17 -11.62 10.21 -3.06
N PRO A 18 -11.42 9.20 -3.92
CA PRO A 18 -10.12 8.97 -4.56
C PRO A 18 -9.67 10.18 -5.38
N ASN A 19 -8.42 10.62 -5.17
CA ASN A 19 -7.82 11.67 -5.99
C ASN A 19 -7.73 11.22 -7.46
N GLU A 20 -8.10 12.08 -8.40
CA GLU A 20 -8.02 11.81 -9.84
C GLU A 20 -6.57 11.59 -10.33
N LYS A 21 -5.62 12.28 -9.70
CA LYS A 21 -4.18 12.19 -9.99
C LYS A 21 -3.49 11.05 -9.23
N ARG A 22 -4.24 10.13 -8.62
CA ARG A 22 -3.66 8.97 -7.93
C ARG A 22 -2.82 8.13 -8.89
N VAL A 23 -1.79 7.49 -8.34
CA VAL A 23 -1.01 6.50 -9.08
C VAL A 23 -1.96 5.37 -9.50
N LYS A 24 -1.97 5.06 -10.80
CA LYS A 24 -2.76 3.97 -11.36
C LYS A 24 -1.86 2.76 -11.57
N CYS A 25 -2.24 1.65 -10.94
CA CYS A 25 -1.58 0.36 -11.09
C CYS A 25 -2.62 -0.67 -11.51
N ASP A 26 -2.21 -1.62 -12.34
CA ASP A 26 -3.01 -2.78 -12.72
C ASP A 26 -3.06 -3.80 -11.57
N ILE A 27 -1.96 -3.91 -10.82
CA ILE A 27 -1.80 -4.81 -9.67
C ILE A 27 -1.07 -4.07 -8.56
N CYS A 28 -1.47 -4.27 -7.30
CA CYS A 28 -0.72 -3.80 -6.13
C CYS A 28 -0.33 -5.00 -5.26
N ILE A 29 0.97 -5.13 -4.99
CA ILE A 29 1.53 -6.17 -4.11
C ILE A 29 1.71 -5.58 -2.72
N ALA A 30 1.03 -6.19 -1.75
CA ALA A 30 1.15 -5.86 -0.33
C ALA A 30 1.85 -7.04 0.37
N THR A 31 2.99 -6.79 1.02
CA THR A 31 3.77 -7.82 1.73
C THR A 31 4.32 -7.28 3.04
N PHE A 32 4.65 -8.12 4.01
CA PHE A 32 5.37 -7.70 5.21
C PHE A 32 6.88 -8.03 5.15
N SER A 33 7.33 -8.79 4.15
CA SER A 33 8.71 -9.26 4.06
C SER A 33 9.66 -8.18 3.56
N TYR A 34 10.72 -7.93 4.33
CA TYR A 34 11.83 -7.06 3.94
C TYR A 34 12.66 -7.65 2.81
N GLU A 35 12.86 -8.97 2.78
CA GLU A 35 13.61 -9.65 1.72
C GLU A 35 12.95 -9.46 0.34
N ILE A 36 11.62 -9.50 0.28
CA ILE A 36 10.88 -9.23 -0.96
C ILE A 36 11.03 -7.77 -1.38
N GLU A 37 10.98 -6.83 -0.43
CA GLU A 37 11.21 -5.41 -0.71
C GLU A 37 12.62 -5.17 -1.29
N GLU A 38 13.67 -5.72 -0.67
CA GLU A 38 15.03 -5.62 -1.18
C GLU A 38 15.17 -6.23 -2.59
N TYR A 39 14.61 -7.42 -2.80
CA TYR A 39 14.60 -8.06 -4.11
C TYR A 39 13.93 -7.17 -5.16
N VAL A 40 12.77 -6.59 -4.84
CA VAL A 40 12.04 -5.73 -5.78
C VAL A 40 12.84 -4.48 -6.11
N VAL A 41 13.43 -3.83 -5.10
CA VAL A 41 14.24 -2.62 -5.27
C VAL A 41 15.47 -2.89 -6.13
N ALA A 42 16.18 -3.99 -5.86
CA ALA A 42 17.40 -4.36 -6.58
C ALA A 42 17.14 -4.73 -8.04
N ASN A 43 16.06 -5.46 -8.33
CA ASN A 43 15.84 -6.05 -9.66
C ASN A 43 14.97 -5.19 -10.59
N PHE A 44 13.98 -4.47 -10.05
CA PHE A 44 13.04 -3.71 -10.88
C PHE A 44 13.27 -2.20 -10.86
N LYS A 45 14.19 -1.70 -10.01
CA LYS A 45 14.53 -0.27 -9.87
C LYS A 45 13.27 0.62 -9.83
N PRO A 46 12.33 0.32 -8.92
CA PRO A 46 11.04 0.99 -8.89
C PRO A 46 11.18 2.48 -8.57
N LYS A 47 10.22 3.27 -9.05
CA LYS A 47 10.06 4.66 -8.63
C LYS A 47 9.33 4.73 -7.31
N ILE A 48 9.80 5.55 -6.38
CA ILE A 48 9.03 5.90 -5.18
C ILE A 48 7.92 6.89 -5.58
N VAL A 49 6.68 6.55 -5.25
CA VAL A 49 5.48 7.32 -5.64
C VAL A 49 4.73 7.89 -4.44
N GLY A 50 5.19 7.62 -3.23
CA GLY A 50 4.63 8.15 -2.00
C GLY A 50 5.28 7.52 -0.77
N PHE A 51 4.82 7.93 0.40
CA PHE A 51 5.26 7.37 1.67
C PHE A 51 4.06 7.15 2.59
N PHE A 52 4.02 6.01 3.27
CA PHE A 52 3.18 5.75 4.43
C PHE A 52 3.94 6.17 5.69
N LYS A 53 3.31 6.96 6.56
CA LYS A 53 3.88 7.39 7.83
C LYS A 53 3.04 6.81 8.96
N GLY A 54 3.65 5.95 9.76
CA GLY A 54 3.06 5.36 10.95
C GLY A 54 3.94 5.63 12.18
N VAL A 55 3.43 5.25 13.35
CA VAL A 55 4.18 5.34 14.61
C VAL A 55 5.45 4.47 14.62
N ASN A 56 5.48 3.43 13.79
CA ASN A 56 6.61 2.52 13.63
C ASN A 56 7.63 2.97 12.56
N GLY A 57 7.38 4.09 11.87
CA GLY A 57 8.31 4.63 10.89
C GLY A 57 7.66 5.17 9.62
N THR A 58 8.50 5.55 8.67
CA THR A 58 8.09 6.01 7.35
C THR A 58 8.55 4.99 6.30
N TYR A 59 7.61 4.53 5.48
CA TYR A 59 7.84 3.45 4.51
C TYR A 59 7.41 3.89 3.11
N PRO A 60 8.21 3.61 2.07
CA PRO A 60 7.90 4.03 0.70
C PRO A 60 6.80 3.18 0.05
N PHE A 61 6.04 3.82 -0.84
CA PHE A 61 5.25 3.17 -1.88
C PHE A 61 6.04 3.19 -3.19
N TYR A 62 6.05 2.06 -3.86
CA TYR A 62 6.79 1.86 -5.10
C TYR A 62 5.85 1.65 -6.28
N ALA A 63 6.26 2.11 -7.46
CA ALA A 63 5.64 1.74 -8.73
C ALA A 63 6.71 1.36 -9.75
N PHE A 64 6.45 0.30 -10.51
CA PHE A 64 7.33 -0.17 -11.58
C PHE A 64 6.54 -0.88 -12.67
N LYS A 65 7.16 -1.07 -13.83
CA LYS A 65 6.57 -1.84 -14.92
C LYS A 65 7.09 -3.27 -14.89
N TYR A 66 6.19 -4.22 -15.11
CA TYR A 66 6.55 -5.61 -15.35
C TYR A 66 5.72 -6.14 -16.51
N LYS A 67 6.40 -6.51 -17.60
CA LYS A 67 5.75 -6.79 -18.90
C LYS A 67 4.87 -5.59 -19.31
N ASN A 68 3.60 -5.83 -19.61
CA ASN A 68 2.64 -4.80 -20.01
C ASN A 68 1.82 -4.23 -18.85
N LEU A 69 2.19 -4.53 -17.60
CA LEU A 69 1.45 -4.13 -16.40
C LEU A 69 2.24 -3.07 -15.60
N ASN A 70 1.51 -2.12 -15.03
CA ASN A 70 2.00 -1.18 -14.03
C ASN A 70 1.71 -1.78 -12.64
N LEU A 71 2.77 -2.09 -11.90
CA LEU A 71 2.67 -2.70 -10.58
C LEU A 71 2.91 -1.63 -9.52
N GLY A 72 2.08 -1.65 -8.48
CA GLY A 72 2.34 -1.02 -7.19
C GLY A 72 2.94 -2.03 -6.22
N PHE A 73 3.78 -1.57 -5.31
CA PHE A 73 4.34 -2.41 -4.25
C PHE A 73 4.51 -1.59 -2.98
N TYR A 74 4.16 -2.17 -1.82
CA TYR A 74 4.47 -1.60 -0.52
C TYR A 74 4.55 -2.64 0.57
N LYS A 75 5.28 -2.29 1.62
CA LYS A 75 5.42 -3.13 2.81
C LYS A 75 4.37 -2.78 3.86
N THR A 76 3.51 -3.72 4.24
CA THR A 76 2.42 -3.54 5.20
C THR A 76 2.90 -3.55 6.66
N LEU A 77 4.02 -4.23 6.94
CA LEU A 77 4.56 -4.47 8.29
C LEU A 77 3.63 -5.26 9.23
N LEU A 78 2.52 -5.77 8.69
CA LEU A 78 1.52 -6.53 9.41
C LEU A 78 1.44 -7.91 8.77
N GLY A 79 1.77 -8.94 9.55
CA GLY A 79 1.44 -10.33 9.24
C GLY A 79 -0.02 -10.62 9.62
N ALA A 80 -0.59 -11.67 9.05
CA ALA A 80 -1.87 -12.18 9.53
C ALA A 80 -1.70 -12.72 10.98
N PRO A 81 -2.67 -12.50 11.88
CA PRO A 81 -2.70 -13.12 13.20
C PRO A 81 -2.94 -14.64 13.14
#